data_AF-A0A2H1JQX2-F1
#
_entry.id   AF-A0A2H1JQX2-F1
#
_cell.length_a   1.000
_cell.length_b   1.000
_cell.length_c   1.000
_cell.angle_alpha   90.00
_cell.angle_beta   90.00
_cell.angle_gamma   90.00
#
_symmetry.space_group_name_H-M   'P 1'
#
loop_
_entity.id
_entity.type
_entity.pdbx_description
1 polymer ?
#
loop_
_entity_poly.entity_id
_entity_poly.type
_entity_poly.pdbx_seq_one_letter_code
_entity_poly.pdbx_strand_id
1 'polypeptide(L)'
;MSYTMTYDASHKVGRAGGHVQGFMRHIAREADEAAGYSFKHANTNIDTSRTHLNMSFVNDRGGSYRSVQSVDGDPPSNELEEYLNTRLATVHKSLRKDAVVMRGIVLQLDPSWFEDHCPEWRNEGLNEEAGRLTIAALNWASAEFGQANVVGGSIHLDEHSPQLQVMITPVTQDGRLSQKDFFKGPGDLKRQHRELRAHMEKIGYEVEHAVTERSTEHLSSSEFQARAVRTKRTAEKAAAHLADTERNSKKAWEDCQAAKTERDALQAERADLPKLRSKAKTDGYAEGRELAERDTAQARHAAEQTRMDAEEARAAARAREVHLHALHDEIERELREAGPPPSHPSYEDVRKDLLAAQSAVMTRFLKGTKFKDGTTLFDRFEQHAKSEFKKHQRRTTDGLGTYRGPSFEKWKERTVAAQSRLIRDLATEISTEEPEQDAGHQFGGQA
;
A
#
# COMPACT_ATOMS: atom_id res chain seq x y z
N MET A 1 19.60 54.58 -22.28
CA MET A 1 18.57 53.61 -22.71
C MET A 1 17.62 54.39 -23.62
N SER A 2 17.14 53.85 -24.73
CA SER A 2 16.19 54.60 -25.57
C SER A 2 14.76 54.52 -25.01
N TYR A 3 14.01 55.60 -25.16
CA TYR A 3 12.65 55.77 -24.64
C TYR A 3 11.66 56.11 -25.76
N THR A 4 10.46 55.56 -25.71
CA THR A 4 9.44 55.82 -26.73
C THR A 4 8.77 57.18 -26.54
N MET A 5 8.08 57.66 -27.57
CA MET A 5 7.27 58.86 -27.47
C MET A 5 5.96 58.69 -28.22
N THR A 6 4.87 59.12 -27.58
CA THR A 6 3.52 59.06 -28.10
C THR A 6 3.14 60.37 -28.75
N TYR A 7 2.54 60.26 -29.93
CA TYR A 7 1.85 61.34 -30.63
C TYR A 7 0.50 60.78 -31.05
N ASP A 8 -0.58 61.29 -30.45
CA ASP A 8 -1.94 60.95 -30.85
C ASP A 8 -2.70 62.21 -31.27
N ALA A 9 -3.27 62.18 -32.48
CA ALA A 9 -4.11 63.25 -33.02
C ALA A 9 -5.50 62.71 -33.41
N SER A 10 -5.94 61.61 -32.81
CA SER A 10 -7.20 60.92 -33.11
C SER A 10 -8.44 61.74 -32.70
N HIS A 11 -8.32 62.55 -31.64
CA HIS A 11 -9.45 63.25 -31.04
C HIS A 11 -9.93 64.45 -31.88
N LYS A 12 -11.18 64.42 -32.33
CA LYS A 12 -11.79 65.46 -33.18
C LYS A 12 -12.92 66.16 -32.42
N VAL A 13 -12.80 67.48 -32.27
CA VAL A 13 -13.80 68.29 -31.60
C VAL A 13 -14.65 69.00 -32.65
N GLY A 14 -15.93 68.63 -32.70
CA GLY A 14 -16.93 69.21 -33.58
C GLY A 14 -17.49 70.52 -33.02
N ARG A 15 -18.01 71.38 -33.90
CA ARG A 15 -18.64 72.65 -33.51
C ARG A 15 -19.93 72.49 -32.71
N ALA A 16 -20.72 71.46 -33.03
CA ALA A 16 -22.05 71.26 -32.45
C ALA A 16 -22.02 70.44 -31.16
N GLY A 17 -23.13 70.46 -30.41
CA GLY A 17 -23.41 69.48 -29.36
C GLY A 17 -22.62 69.66 -28.05
N GLY A 18 -22.06 70.85 -27.78
CA GLY A 18 -21.28 71.10 -26.57
C GLY A 18 -19.92 70.38 -26.52
N HIS A 19 -19.47 69.80 -27.64
CA HIS A 19 -18.19 69.07 -27.70
C HIS A 19 -17.00 69.96 -27.34
N VAL A 20 -17.03 71.23 -27.76
CA VAL A 20 -15.99 72.23 -27.45
C VAL A 20 -15.89 72.45 -25.94
N GLN A 21 -16.99 72.85 -25.31
CA GLN A 21 -17.04 73.11 -23.87
C GLN A 21 -16.68 71.86 -23.06
N GLY A 22 -17.20 70.69 -23.43
CA GLY A 22 -16.87 69.43 -22.76
C GLY A 22 -15.38 69.08 -22.84
N PHE A 23 -14.75 69.34 -24.00
CA PHE A 23 -13.32 69.12 -24.16
C PHE A 23 -12.49 70.13 -23.37
N MET A 24 -12.83 71.42 -23.41
CA MET A 24 -12.09 72.46 -22.68
C MET A 24 -12.16 72.28 -21.17
N ARG A 25 -13.33 71.91 -20.63
CA ARG A 25 -13.47 71.53 -19.22
C ARG A 25 -12.67 70.29 -18.86
N HIS A 26 -12.53 69.33 -19.78
CA HIS A 26 -11.64 68.20 -19.56
C HIS A 26 -10.18 68.66 -19.48
N ILE A 27 -9.74 69.51 -20.41
CA ILE A 27 -8.35 70.00 -20.48
C ILE A 27 -7.99 70.86 -19.26
N ALA A 28 -8.83 71.82 -18.89
CA ALA A 28 -8.53 72.82 -17.87
C ALA A 28 -9.17 72.56 -16.50
N ARG A 29 -9.35 71.28 -16.17
CA ARG A 29 -10.07 70.86 -14.96
C ARG A 29 -9.44 71.36 -13.66
N GLU A 30 -8.12 71.49 -13.58
CA GLU A 30 -7.47 71.99 -12.38
C GLU A 30 -7.68 73.48 -12.17
N ALA A 31 -7.71 74.25 -13.26
CA ALA A 31 -7.99 75.67 -13.19
C ALA A 31 -9.46 75.89 -12.80
N ASP A 32 -10.37 75.12 -13.40
CA ASP A 32 -11.79 75.12 -13.04
C ASP A 32 -11.99 74.75 -11.55
N GLU A 33 -11.36 73.68 -11.06
CA GLU A 33 -11.42 73.25 -9.66
C GLU A 33 -10.85 74.31 -8.71
N ALA A 34 -9.70 74.91 -9.04
CA ALA A 34 -9.08 75.98 -8.24
C ALA A 34 -9.94 77.24 -8.18
N ALA A 35 -10.74 77.51 -9.22
CA ALA A 35 -11.71 78.61 -9.25
C ALA A 35 -13.07 78.25 -8.63
N GLY A 36 -13.24 77.05 -8.08
CA GLY A 36 -14.45 76.62 -7.39
C GLY A 36 -15.52 75.98 -8.27
N TYR A 37 -15.20 75.64 -9.52
CA TYR A 37 -16.09 74.92 -10.42
C TYR A 37 -15.82 73.41 -10.35
N SER A 38 -16.88 72.60 -10.46
CA SER A 38 -16.76 71.14 -10.47
C SER A 38 -17.56 70.56 -11.62
N PHE A 39 -16.88 69.79 -12.47
CA PHE A 39 -17.47 69.13 -13.62
C PHE A 39 -17.23 67.61 -13.54
N LYS A 40 -18.17 66.82 -14.05
CA LYS A 40 -18.03 65.36 -14.05
C LYS A 40 -17.15 64.92 -15.22
N HIS A 41 -16.15 64.10 -14.93
CA HIS A 41 -15.32 63.44 -15.95
C HIS A 41 -15.60 61.94 -15.97
N ALA A 42 -15.75 61.37 -17.17
CA ALA A 42 -15.99 59.94 -17.35
C ALA A 42 -14.70 59.10 -17.31
N ASN A 43 -13.52 59.73 -17.45
CA ASN A 43 -12.23 59.06 -17.44
C ASN A 43 -11.90 58.58 -16.03
N THR A 44 -11.93 57.27 -15.81
CA THR A 44 -11.62 56.62 -14.52
C THR A 44 -10.14 56.63 -14.16
N ASN A 45 -9.26 57.05 -15.08
CA ASN A 45 -7.82 57.19 -14.81
C ASN A 45 -7.45 58.48 -14.09
N ILE A 46 -8.39 59.44 -14.01
CA ILE A 46 -8.14 60.70 -13.32
C ILE A 46 -8.12 60.42 -11.81
N ASP A 47 -6.98 60.68 -11.21
CA ASP A 47 -6.78 60.72 -9.77
C ASP A 47 -6.99 62.15 -9.28
N THR A 48 -8.19 62.42 -8.76
CA THR A 48 -8.58 63.75 -8.32
C THR A 48 -7.69 64.33 -7.23
N SER A 49 -6.96 63.50 -6.49
CA SER A 49 -6.01 64.00 -5.48
C SER A 49 -4.82 64.72 -6.10
N ARG A 50 -4.51 64.44 -7.37
CA ARG A 50 -3.36 65.00 -8.11
C ARG A 50 -3.77 66.07 -9.13
N THR A 51 -5.06 66.35 -9.32
CA THR A 51 -5.53 67.34 -10.30
C THR A 51 -4.84 68.70 -10.14
N HIS A 52 -4.59 69.12 -8.90
CA HIS A 52 -3.92 70.38 -8.57
C HIS A 52 -2.47 70.49 -9.10
N LEU A 53 -1.86 69.39 -9.56
CA LEU A 53 -0.54 69.37 -10.19
C LEU A 53 -0.60 69.65 -11.70
N ASN A 54 -1.77 69.60 -12.32
CA ASN A 54 -1.92 69.89 -13.74
C ASN A 54 -1.60 71.37 -14.01
N MET A 55 -1.31 71.69 -15.28
CA MET A 55 -0.96 73.04 -15.69
C MET A 55 -1.59 73.40 -17.02
N SER A 56 -2.71 74.13 -16.99
CA SER A 56 -3.40 74.62 -18.19
C SER A 56 -2.93 76.00 -18.61
N PHE A 57 -2.88 76.16 -19.93
CA PHE A 57 -2.42 77.38 -20.56
C PHE A 57 -3.24 77.72 -21.80
N VAL A 58 -3.33 79.01 -22.09
CA VAL A 58 -3.97 79.58 -23.27
C VAL A 58 -2.96 80.45 -24.02
N ASN A 59 -3.16 80.57 -25.32
CA ASN A 59 -2.38 81.47 -26.15
C ASN A 59 -2.62 82.94 -25.78
N ASP A 60 -1.54 83.69 -25.57
CA ASP A 60 -1.59 85.07 -25.07
C ASP A 60 -1.86 86.13 -26.14
N ARG A 61 -2.01 85.71 -27.41
CA ARG A 61 -2.14 86.56 -28.61
C ARG A 61 -0.89 87.37 -28.98
N GLY A 62 0.15 87.35 -28.14
CA GLY A 62 1.45 88.00 -28.33
C GLY A 62 2.52 87.05 -28.88
N GLY A 63 2.20 85.77 -29.07
CA GLY A 63 3.13 84.76 -29.57
C GLY A 63 3.71 83.85 -28.49
N SER A 64 3.15 83.89 -27.27
CA SER A 64 3.49 83.02 -26.15
C SER A 64 2.23 82.37 -25.57
N TYR A 65 2.38 81.77 -24.39
CA TYR A 65 1.31 81.15 -23.60
C TYR A 65 1.31 81.71 -22.19
N ARG A 66 0.14 81.73 -21.57
CA ARG A 66 -0.02 82.02 -20.15
C ARG A 66 -1.04 81.10 -19.51
N SER A 67 -1.05 81.03 -18.18
CA SER A 67 -2.08 80.29 -17.47
C SER A 67 -3.47 80.80 -17.81
N VAL A 68 -4.42 79.86 -17.88
CA VAL A 68 -5.84 80.18 -18.01
C VAL A 68 -6.34 80.92 -16.76
N GLN A 69 -7.30 81.82 -16.94
CA GLN A 69 -7.86 82.65 -15.88
C GLN A 69 -9.38 82.66 -15.96
N SER A 70 -10.04 82.79 -14.81
CA SER A 70 -11.47 83.09 -14.77
C SER A 70 -11.68 84.53 -15.19
N VAL A 71 -12.59 84.74 -16.15
CA VAL A 71 -12.99 86.06 -16.65
C VAL A 71 -14.48 86.21 -16.39
N ASP A 72 -14.91 87.36 -15.86
CA ASP A 72 -16.32 87.70 -15.63
C ASP A 72 -17.14 86.66 -14.84
N GLY A 73 -16.51 85.88 -13.96
CA GLY A 73 -17.18 84.86 -13.16
C GLY A 73 -17.52 83.58 -13.93
N ASP A 74 -16.93 83.39 -15.10
CA ASP A 74 -16.96 82.14 -15.85
C ASP A 74 -15.80 81.20 -15.46
N PRO A 75 -15.96 79.89 -15.67
CA PRO A 75 -14.88 78.93 -15.48
C PRO A 75 -13.64 79.31 -16.30
N PRO A 76 -12.40 79.16 -15.79
CA PRO A 76 -11.18 79.36 -16.55
C PRO A 76 -11.12 78.62 -17.89
N SER A 77 -11.77 77.45 -18.02
CA SER A 77 -11.89 76.74 -19.29
C SER A 77 -12.62 77.52 -20.40
N ASN A 78 -13.46 78.51 -20.06
CA ASN A 78 -14.13 79.36 -21.05
C ASN A 78 -13.13 80.27 -21.80
N GLU A 79 -12.00 80.64 -21.20
CA GLU A 79 -11.00 81.48 -21.85
C GLU A 79 -10.39 80.79 -23.09
N LEU A 80 -10.27 79.46 -23.06
CA LEU A 80 -9.89 78.65 -24.21
C LEU A 80 -10.93 78.76 -25.34
N GLU A 81 -12.21 78.81 -24.99
CA GLU A 81 -13.32 78.98 -25.93
C GLU A 81 -13.29 80.36 -26.57
N GLU A 82 -13.02 81.40 -25.79
CA GLU A 82 -12.86 82.77 -26.29
C GLU A 82 -11.71 82.90 -27.29
N TYR A 83 -10.55 82.30 -27.01
CA TYR A 83 -9.44 82.29 -27.94
C TYR A 83 -9.81 81.52 -29.22
N LEU A 84 -10.39 80.31 -29.07
CA LEU A 84 -10.86 79.53 -30.21
C LEU A 84 -11.81 80.34 -31.09
N ASN A 85 -12.80 81.00 -30.49
CA ASN A 85 -13.77 81.84 -31.20
C ASN A 85 -13.09 83.02 -31.91
N THR A 86 -12.10 83.66 -31.28
CA THR A 86 -11.31 84.71 -31.94
C THR A 86 -10.60 84.16 -33.17
N ARG A 87 -9.95 82.99 -33.05
CA ARG A 87 -9.24 82.40 -34.19
C ARG A 87 -10.20 81.96 -35.29
N LEU A 88 -11.35 81.37 -34.95
CA LEU A 88 -12.38 80.97 -35.90
C LEU A 88 -13.03 82.16 -36.61
N ALA A 89 -13.10 83.34 -35.99
CA ALA A 89 -13.61 84.56 -36.61
C ALA A 89 -12.77 85.03 -37.82
N THR A 90 -11.52 84.56 -37.92
CA THR A 90 -10.65 84.84 -39.08
C THR A 90 -10.94 83.96 -40.31
N VAL A 91 -11.84 82.97 -40.19
CA VAL A 91 -12.22 82.10 -41.30
C VAL A 91 -13.18 82.84 -42.24
N HIS A 92 -12.85 82.88 -43.53
CA HIS A 92 -13.58 83.71 -44.52
C HIS A 92 -15.01 83.22 -44.81
N LYS A 93 -15.27 81.92 -44.67
CA LYS A 93 -16.57 81.30 -44.97
C LYS A 93 -17.24 80.84 -43.69
N SER A 94 -18.57 80.88 -43.68
CA SER A 94 -19.37 80.33 -42.59
C SER A 94 -19.01 78.87 -42.34
N LEU A 95 -18.82 78.52 -41.07
CA LEU A 95 -18.46 77.17 -40.64
C LEU A 95 -19.65 76.22 -40.83
N ARG A 96 -19.40 75.05 -41.41
CA ARG A 96 -20.41 73.99 -41.50
C ARG A 96 -20.83 73.52 -40.10
N LYS A 97 -22.06 73.02 -39.97
CA LYS A 97 -22.59 72.50 -38.69
C LYS A 97 -21.77 71.32 -38.14
N ASP A 98 -21.20 70.51 -39.03
CA ASP A 98 -20.38 69.33 -38.76
C ASP A 98 -18.88 69.62 -38.85
N ALA A 99 -18.49 70.91 -38.86
CA ALA A 99 -17.09 71.28 -38.92
C ALA A 99 -16.33 70.79 -37.67
N VAL A 100 -15.18 70.18 -37.90
CA VAL A 100 -14.18 69.92 -36.85
C VAL A 100 -13.42 71.22 -36.65
N VAL A 101 -13.69 71.88 -35.53
CA VAL A 101 -13.14 73.20 -35.20
C VAL A 101 -11.81 73.11 -34.46
N MET A 102 -11.54 71.95 -33.87
CA MET A 102 -10.34 71.72 -33.08
C MET A 102 -9.94 70.24 -33.08
N ARG A 103 -8.64 69.99 -32.95
CA ARG A 103 -8.01 68.68 -32.77
C ARG A 103 -7.22 68.71 -31.47
N GLY A 104 -7.53 67.78 -30.57
CA GLY A 104 -6.68 67.51 -29.42
C GLY A 104 -5.51 66.66 -29.87
N ILE A 105 -4.29 67.09 -29.54
CA ILE A 105 -3.07 66.31 -29.76
C ILE A 105 -2.51 65.93 -28.40
N VAL A 106 -2.26 64.64 -28.18
CA VAL A 106 -1.54 64.13 -27.02
C VAL A 106 -0.08 63.94 -27.38
N LEU A 107 0.80 64.60 -26.64
CA LEU A 107 2.25 64.49 -26.70
C LEU A 107 2.72 63.95 -25.36
N GLN A 108 3.25 62.74 -25.35
CA GLN A 108 3.62 62.06 -24.11
C GLN A 108 5.00 61.41 -24.25
N LEU A 109 5.86 61.66 -23.27
CA LEU A 109 7.13 60.93 -23.11
C LEU A 109 6.88 59.52 -22.58
N ASP A 110 7.85 58.63 -22.73
CA ASP A 110 7.75 57.27 -22.20
C ASP A 110 7.47 57.27 -20.69
N PRO A 111 6.48 56.48 -20.20
CA PRO A 111 6.27 56.32 -18.77
C PRO A 111 7.52 55.85 -18.01
N SER A 112 8.34 54.98 -18.62
CA SER A 112 9.60 54.51 -18.01
C SER A 112 10.65 55.62 -17.91
N TRP A 113 10.63 56.61 -18.80
CA TRP A 113 11.50 57.78 -18.67
C TRP A 113 11.16 58.57 -17.41
N PHE A 114 9.87 58.72 -17.08
CA PHE A 114 9.48 59.38 -15.83
C PHE A 114 9.89 58.58 -14.59
N GLU A 115 9.84 57.25 -14.65
CA GLU A 115 10.30 56.38 -13.56
C GLU A 115 11.81 56.55 -13.31
N ASP A 116 12.60 56.70 -14.37
CA ASP A 116 14.05 56.86 -14.28
C ASP A 116 14.49 58.28 -13.91
N HIS A 117 13.85 59.31 -14.47
CA HIS A 117 14.35 60.69 -14.46
C HIS A 117 13.50 61.66 -13.62
N CYS A 118 12.26 61.30 -13.27
CA CYS A 118 11.37 62.18 -12.50
C CYS A 118 10.41 61.39 -11.58
N PRO A 119 10.89 60.41 -10.77
CA PRO A 119 10.02 59.44 -10.09
C PRO A 119 8.99 60.07 -9.14
N GLU A 120 9.30 61.25 -8.57
CA GLU A 120 8.45 61.98 -7.63
C GLU A 120 7.34 62.81 -8.29
N TRP A 121 7.15 62.71 -9.62
CA TRP A 121 6.19 63.55 -10.35
C TRP A 121 4.74 63.46 -9.85
N ARG A 122 4.38 62.35 -9.20
CA ARG A 122 3.05 62.13 -8.62
C ARG A 122 2.80 62.96 -7.37
N ASN A 123 3.85 63.41 -6.70
CA ASN A 123 3.80 64.19 -5.46
C ASN A 123 4.20 65.64 -5.69
N GLU A 124 5.25 65.87 -6.48
CA GLU A 124 5.90 67.18 -6.62
C GLU A 124 5.65 67.84 -7.99
N GLY A 125 5.04 67.13 -8.94
CA GLY A 125 4.90 67.58 -10.32
C GLY A 125 6.19 67.43 -11.14
N LEU A 126 6.29 68.15 -12.26
CA LEU A 126 7.44 68.02 -13.16
C LEU A 126 8.70 68.65 -12.55
N ASN A 127 9.83 67.93 -12.62
CA ASN A 127 11.15 68.53 -12.41
C ASN A 127 11.58 69.41 -13.60
N GLU A 128 12.71 70.09 -13.47
CA GLU A 128 13.21 71.02 -14.49
C GLU A 128 13.41 70.35 -15.86
N GLU A 129 13.96 69.13 -15.90
CA GLU A 129 14.21 68.42 -17.15
C GLU A 129 12.90 67.99 -17.83
N ALA A 130 11.96 67.42 -17.09
CA ALA A 130 10.66 67.02 -17.61
C ALA A 130 9.87 68.25 -18.10
N GLY A 131 9.93 69.36 -17.36
CA GLY A 131 9.37 70.65 -17.78
C GLY A 131 9.98 71.14 -19.08
N ARG A 132 11.32 71.13 -19.20
CA ARG A 132 12.05 71.53 -20.42
C ARG A 132 11.67 70.69 -21.64
N LEU A 133 11.58 69.37 -21.47
CA LEU A 133 11.15 68.46 -22.55
C LEU A 133 9.68 68.67 -22.94
N THR A 134 8.81 68.93 -21.97
CA THR A 134 7.40 69.22 -22.23
C THR A 134 7.22 70.52 -23.00
N ILE A 135 7.97 71.57 -22.64
CA ILE A 135 8.00 72.84 -23.37
C ILE A 135 8.55 72.65 -24.79
N ALA A 136 9.57 71.80 -24.97
CA ALA A 136 10.08 71.49 -26.31
C ALA A 136 9.04 70.80 -27.20
N ALA A 137 8.25 69.87 -26.64
CA ALA A 137 7.15 69.24 -27.36
C ALA A 137 6.07 70.27 -27.77
N LEU A 138 5.75 71.21 -26.88
CA LEU A 138 4.85 72.33 -27.20
C LEU A 138 5.42 73.22 -28.33
N ASN A 139 6.69 73.59 -28.24
CA ASN A 139 7.36 74.41 -29.27
C ASN A 139 7.34 73.73 -30.65
N TRP A 140 7.54 72.41 -30.70
CA TRP A 140 7.37 71.65 -31.93
C TRP A 140 5.94 71.76 -32.48
N ALA A 141 4.93 71.59 -31.62
CA ALA A 141 3.53 71.69 -32.03
C ALA A 141 3.19 73.10 -32.55
N SER A 142 3.69 74.14 -31.89
CA SER A 142 3.56 75.53 -32.33
C SER A 142 4.19 75.78 -33.69
N ALA A 143 5.34 75.15 -33.96
CA ALA A 143 6.01 75.26 -35.26
C ALA A 143 5.26 74.48 -36.37
N GLU A 144 4.79 73.27 -36.10
CA GLU A 144 4.08 72.41 -37.07
C GLU A 144 2.70 72.97 -37.44
N PHE A 145 1.93 73.41 -36.45
CA PHE A 145 0.54 73.84 -36.66
C PHE A 145 0.38 75.35 -36.80
N GLY A 146 1.42 76.11 -36.41
CA GLY A 146 1.43 77.57 -36.36
C GLY A 146 0.95 78.10 -35.01
N GLN A 147 1.68 79.07 -34.45
CA GLN A 147 1.42 79.62 -33.12
C GLN A 147 -0.04 80.07 -32.93
N ALA A 148 -0.62 80.78 -33.91
CA ALA A 148 -2.00 81.27 -33.84
C ALA A 148 -3.07 80.16 -33.93
N ASN A 149 -2.69 78.95 -34.36
CA ASN A 149 -3.58 77.79 -34.42
C ASN A 149 -3.51 76.95 -33.14
N VAL A 150 -2.52 77.17 -32.28
CA VAL A 150 -2.48 76.58 -30.94
C VAL A 150 -3.34 77.44 -30.02
N VAL A 151 -4.52 76.95 -29.67
CA VAL A 151 -5.47 77.65 -28.77
C VAL A 151 -4.91 77.68 -27.35
N GLY A 152 -4.33 76.56 -26.93
CA GLY A 152 -3.87 76.33 -25.56
C GLY A 152 -3.67 74.84 -25.34
N GLY A 153 -3.63 74.43 -24.08
CA GLY A 153 -3.45 73.05 -23.69
C GLY A 153 -3.39 72.87 -22.19
N SER A 154 -3.07 71.65 -21.77
CA SER A 154 -2.76 71.34 -20.38
C SER A 154 -1.73 70.23 -20.28
N ILE A 155 -0.90 70.31 -19.25
CA ILE A 155 -0.04 69.22 -18.81
C ILE A 155 -0.84 68.45 -17.75
N HIS A 156 -1.25 67.22 -18.04
CA HIS A 156 -1.98 66.36 -17.09
C HIS A 156 -1.01 65.46 -16.33
N LEU A 157 -0.97 65.58 -15.01
CA LEU A 157 -0.16 64.83 -14.03
C LEU A 157 -1.02 64.02 -13.04
N ASP A 158 -2.31 63.91 -13.31
CA ASP A 158 -3.31 63.21 -12.51
C ASP A 158 -3.82 61.93 -13.20
N GLU A 159 -3.33 61.61 -14.40
CA GLU A 159 -3.65 60.37 -15.10
C GLU A 159 -2.57 59.29 -14.85
N HIS A 160 -2.59 58.20 -15.63
CA HIS A 160 -1.64 57.09 -15.50
C HIS A 160 -0.19 57.52 -15.79
N SER A 161 -0.02 58.37 -16.80
CA SER A 161 1.28 58.85 -17.27
C SER A 161 1.19 60.34 -17.57
N PRO A 162 2.24 61.13 -17.29
CA PRO A 162 2.26 62.55 -17.63
C PRO A 162 2.10 62.77 -19.12
N GLN A 163 1.21 63.67 -19.52
CA GLN A 163 0.94 63.95 -20.93
C GLN A 163 0.62 65.42 -21.16
N LEU A 164 1.13 65.96 -22.26
CA LEU A 164 0.77 67.28 -22.75
C LEU A 164 -0.38 67.12 -23.76
N GLN A 165 -1.52 67.72 -23.47
CA GLN A 165 -2.64 67.82 -24.41
C GLN A 165 -2.70 69.21 -25.02
N VAL A 166 -2.54 69.31 -26.33
CA VAL A 166 -2.53 70.58 -27.08
C VAL A 166 -3.78 70.71 -27.95
N MET A 167 -4.41 71.87 -27.91
CA MET A 167 -5.61 72.20 -28.70
C MET A 167 -5.24 72.94 -29.98
N ILE A 168 -5.41 72.27 -31.13
CA ILE A 168 -5.11 72.83 -32.45
C ILE A 168 -6.39 73.17 -33.22
N THR A 169 -6.56 74.43 -33.60
CA THR A 169 -7.61 74.83 -34.57
C THR A 169 -7.04 74.93 -35.99
N PRO A 170 -7.51 74.13 -36.96
CA PRO A 170 -6.87 73.99 -38.25
C PRO A 170 -7.29 75.09 -39.24
N VAL A 171 -6.96 76.35 -38.93
CA VAL A 171 -7.18 77.49 -39.82
C VAL A 171 -5.96 77.68 -40.71
N THR A 172 -6.17 77.48 -42.01
CA THR A 172 -5.18 77.61 -43.08
C THR A 172 -4.81 79.08 -43.35
N GLN A 173 -3.66 79.30 -43.99
CA GLN A 173 -3.20 80.64 -44.36
C GLN A 173 -4.16 81.37 -45.31
N ASP A 174 -4.87 80.64 -46.18
CA ASP A 174 -5.89 81.20 -47.09
C ASP A 174 -7.26 81.41 -46.43
N GLY A 175 -7.36 81.27 -45.10
CA GLY A 175 -8.56 81.58 -44.33
C GLY A 175 -9.64 80.52 -44.37
N ARG A 176 -9.31 79.26 -44.73
CA ARG A 176 -10.23 78.11 -44.62
C ARG A 176 -10.02 77.36 -43.30
N LEU A 177 -11.11 76.85 -42.71
CA LEU A 177 -11.03 75.83 -41.65
C LEU A 177 -10.93 74.44 -42.29
N SER A 178 -9.78 73.79 -42.21
CA SER A 178 -9.52 72.53 -42.91
C SER A 178 -8.56 71.61 -42.14
N GLN A 179 -9.09 70.67 -41.36
CA GLN A 179 -8.26 69.64 -40.72
C GLN A 179 -7.42 68.83 -41.73
N LYS A 180 -7.90 68.68 -42.97
CA LYS A 180 -7.23 67.85 -43.98
C LYS A 180 -5.93 68.48 -44.45
N ASP A 181 -5.77 69.79 -44.30
CA ASP A 181 -4.54 70.50 -44.67
C ASP A 181 -3.45 70.37 -43.59
N PHE A 182 -3.82 70.01 -42.35
CA PHE A 182 -2.89 69.80 -41.22
C PHE A 182 -2.69 68.33 -40.84
N PHE A 183 -3.66 67.46 -41.18
CA PHE A 183 -3.64 66.02 -40.93
C PHE A 183 -4.04 65.30 -42.22
N LYS A 184 -3.10 65.23 -43.19
CA LYS A 184 -3.36 64.84 -44.58
C LYS A 184 -3.58 63.34 -44.79
N GLY A 185 -3.25 62.52 -43.79
CA GLY A 185 -3.43 61.07 -43.82
C GLY A 185 -2.27 60.32 -43.16
N PRO A 186 -2.21 58.98 -43.30
CA PRO A 186 -1.22 58.16 -42.59
C PRO A 186 0.24 58.53 -42.86
N GLY A 187 0.57 58.93 -44.10
CA GLY A 187 1.95 59.34 -44.44
C GLY A 187 2.37 60.65 -43.76
N ASP A 188 1.44 61.59 -43.63
CA ASP A 188 1.62 62.89 -42.97
C ASP A 188 1.76 62.73 -41.44
N LEU A 189 0.92 61.87 -40.84
CA LEU A 189 1.03 61.51 -39.42
C LEU A 189 2.36 60.81 -39.11
N LYS A 190 2.83 59.92 -40.00
CA LYS A 190 4.18 59.31 -39.89
C LYS A 190 5.30 60.35 -40.01
N ARG A 191 5.12 61.38 -40.84
CA ARG A 191 6.07 62.51 -40.91
C ARG A 191 6.09 63.25 -39.57
N GLN A 192 4.93 63.68 -39.08
CA GLN A 192 4.78 64.39 -37.80
C GLN A 192 5.42 63.61 -36.65
N HIS A 193 5.15 62.30 -36.56
CA HIS A 193 5.73 61.42 -35.53
C HIS A 193 7.27 61.41 -35.58
N ARG A 194 7.85 61.24 -36.78
CA ARG A 194 9.30 61.26 -36.99
C ARG A 194 9.92 62.62 -36.69
N GLU A 195 9.28 63.71 -37.11
CA GLU A 195 9.78 65.07 -36.92
C GLU A 195 9.72 65.51 -35.46
N LEU A 196 8.67 65.13 -34.73
CA LEU A 196 8.58 65.31 -33.28
C LEU A 196 9.73 64.58 -32.58
N ARG A 197 9.94 63.30 -32.90
CA ARG A 197 11.06 62.50 -32.36
C ARG A 197 12.41 63.15 -32.64
N ALA A 198 12.68 63.54 -33.88
CA ALA A 198 13.93 64.22 -34.25
C ALA A 198 14.09 65.58 -33.57
N HIS A 199 13.00 66.30 -33.29
CA HIS A 199 13.03 67.53 -32.52
C HIS A 199 13.43 67.25 -31.07
N MET A 200 12.77 66.28 -30.43
CA MET A 200 13.06 65.91 -29.03
C MET A 200 14.47 65.37 -28.83
N GLU A 201 14.98 64.57 -29.79
CA GLU A 201 16.35 64.07 -29.79
C GLU A 201 17.38 65.21 -29.78
N LYS A 202 17.16 66.26 -30.60
CA LYS A 202 18.04 67.45 -30.61
C LYS A 202 18.03 68.22 -29.29
N ILE A 203 16.95 68.12 -28.53
CA ILE A 203 16.80 68.75 -27.21
C ILE A 203 17.41 67.87 -26.10
N GLY A 204 17.85 66.65 -26.43
CA GLY A 204 18.54 65.74 -25.51
C GLY A 204 17.68 64.61 -24.97
N TYR A 205 16.50 64.34 -25.55
CA TYR A 205 15.71 63.16 -25.21
C TYR A 205 16.26 61.92 -25.92
N GLU A 206 16.57 60.84 -25.19
CA GLU A 206 17.06 59.58 -25.76
C GLU A 206 15.93 58.82 -26.46
N VAL A 207 15.62 59.17 -27.71
CA VAL A 207 14.46 58.63 -28.45
C VAL A 207 14.68 57.21 -28.99
N GLU A 208 13.69 56.34 -28.82
CA GLU A 208 13.55 55.08 -29.54
C GLU A 208 12.93 55.29 -30.93
N HIS A 209 13.70 54.96 -31.97
CA HIS A 209 13.28 55.08 -33.37
C HIS A 209 12.72 53.79 -33.95
N ALA A 210 12.96 52.63 -33.32
CA ALA A 210 12.43 51.36 -33.76
C ALA A 210 10.90 51.36 -33.74
N VAL A 211 10.30 50.98 -34.86
CA VAL A 211 8.85 50.75 -34.96
C VAL A 211 8.59 49.29 -34.58
N THR A 212 7.99 49.07 -33.42
CA THR A 212 7.53 47.73 -33.00
C THR A 212 6.09 47.50 -33.45
N GLU A 213 5.62 46.25 -33.49
CA GLU A 213 4.19 45.96 -33.73
C GLU A 213 3.28 46.72 -32.75
N ARG A 214 3.68 46.79 -31.47
CA ARG A 214 2.98 47.55 -30.43
C ARG A 214 2.91 49.05 -30.73
N SER A 215 3.90 49.59 -31.43
CA SER A 215 3.94 51.00 -31.86
C SER A 215 2.95 51.31 -33.00
N THR A 216 2.36 50.29 -33.63
CA THR A 216 1.40 50.45 -34.74
C THR A 216 -0.06 50.21 -34.34
N GLU A 217 -0.29 49.69 -33.14
CA GLU A 217 -1.61 49.37 -32.62
C GLU A 217 -2.23 50.60 -31.94
N HIS A 218 -3.33 51.12 -32.50
CA HIS A 218 -4.13 52.14 -31.82
C HIS A 218 -5.19 51.46 -30.95
N LEU A 219 -5.07 51.66 -29.65
CA LEU A 219 -6.09 51.28 -28.67
C LEU A 219 -6.67 52.56 -28.09
N SER A 220 -8.01 52.62 -28.00
CA SER A 220 -8.64 53.62 -27.16
C SER A 220 -8.23 53.44 -25.69
N SER A 221 -8.34 54.49 -24.87
CA SER A 221 -7.96 54.42 -23.46
C SER A 221 -8.67 53.28 -22.70
N SER A 222 -9.93 53.00 -23.04
CA SER A 222 -10.70 51.88 -22.45
C SER A 222 -10.22 50.51 -22.91
N GLU A 223 -9.85 50.36 -24.19
CA GLU A 223 -9.27 49.11 -24.72
C GLU A 223 -7.89 48.84 -24.11
N PHE A 224 -7.07 49.89 -23.98
CA PHE A 224 -5.77 49.80 -23.31
C PHE A 224 -5.92 49.35 -21.85
N GLN A 225 -6.86 49.93 -21.11
CA GLN A 225 -7.19 49.51 -19.74
C GLN A 225 -7.64 48.04 -19.68
N ALA A 226 -8.58 47.64 -20.53
CA ALA A 226 -9.09 46.27 -20.56
C ALA A 226 -7.96 45.26 -20.83
N ARG A 227 -7.04 45.61 -21.74
CA ARG A 227 -5.84 44.80 -22.02
C ARG A 227 -4.90 44.75 -20.82
N ALA A 228 -4.61 45.89 -20.18
CA ALA A 228 -3.76 45.94 -19.00
C ALA A 228 -4.30 45.06 -17.86
N VAL A 229 -5.60 45.15 -17.56
CA VAL A 229 -6.28 44.30 -16.57
C VAL A 229 -6.19 42.82 -16.94
N ARG A 230 -6.42 42.47 -18.21
CA ARG A 230 -6.31 41.09 -18.70
C ARG A 230 -4.88 40.55 -18.57
N THR A 231 -3.88 41.37 -18.89
CA THR A 231 -2.46 40.99 -18.77
C THR A 231 -2.09 40.77 -17.32
N LYS A 232 -2.47 41.69 -16.41
CA LYS A 232 -2.23 41.55 -14.97
C LYS A 232 -2.84 40.28 -14.42
N ARG A 233 -4.11 40.01 -14.74
CA ARG A 233 -4.80 38.77 -14.31
C ARG A 233 -4.13 37.51 -14.85
N THR A 234 -3.60 37.55 -16.07
CA THR A 234 -2.85 36.43 -16.66
C THR A 234 -1.52 36.22 -15.93
N ALA A 235 -0.80 37.29 -15.62
CA ALA A 235 0.46 37.24 -14.87
C ALA A 235 0.26 36.70 -13.44
N GLU A 236 -0.77 37.16 -12.72
CA GLU A 236 -1.13 36.67 -11.39
C GLU A 236 -1.45 35.17 -11.40
N LYS A 237 -2.20 34.70 -12.40
CA LYS A 237 -2.47 33.27 -12.58
C LYS A 237 -1.20 32.46 -12.88
N ALA A 238 -0.31 33.00 -13.71
CA ALA A 238 0.96 32.35 -14.03
C ALA A 238 1.86 32.26 -12.79
N ALA A 239 1.94 33.33 -12.00
CA ALA A 239 2.70 33.36 -10.74
C ALA A 239 2.15 32.35 -9.72
N ALA A 240 0.82 32.27 -9.57
CA ALA A 240 0.18 31.28 -8.70
C ALA A 240 0.49 29.84 -9.15
N HIS A 241 0.42 29.57 -10.46
CA HIS A 241 0.77 28.26 -11.02
C HIS A 241 2.25 27.92 -10.79
N LEU A 242 3.15 28.89 -10.95
CA LEU A 242 4.58 28.71 -10.70
C LEU A 242 4.83 28.33 -9.23
N ALA A 243 4.22 29.07 -8.29
CA ALA A 243 4.34 28.80 -6.86
C ALA A 243 3.80 27.40 -6.48
N ASP A 244 2.66 26.98 -7.04
CA ASP A 244 2.14 25.62 -6.85
C ASP A 244 3.09 24.56 -7.41
N THR A 245 3.69 24.81 -8.58
CA THR A 245 4.65 23.91 -9.22
C THR A 245 5.93 23.78 -8.38
N GLU A 246 6.45 24.88 -7.84
CA GLU A 246 7.61 24.89 -6.93
C GLU A 246 7.32 24.11 -5.65
N ARG A 247 6.15 24.33 -5.03
CA ARG A 247 5.72 23.58 -3.83
C ARG A 247 5.65 22.08 -4.11
N ASN A 248 5.03 21.70 -5.22
CA ASN A 248 4.88 20.29 -5.61
C ASN A 248 6.25 19.66 -5.92
N SER A 249 7.14 20.39 -6.59
CA SER A 249 8.50 19.93 -6.90
C SER A 249 9.32 19.72 -5.62
N LYS A 250 9.23 20.63 -4.66
CA LYS A 250 9.88 20.49 -3.35
C LYS A 250 9.37 19.25 -2.61
N LYS A 251 8.05 19.06 -2.54
CA LYS A 251 7.46 17.89 -1.89
C LYS A 251 7.91 16.59 -2.57
N ALA A 252 7.88 16.52 -3.89
CA ALA A 252 8.35 15.35 -4.62
C ALA A 252 9.82 15.04 -4.36
N TRP A 253 10.67 16.07 -4.22
CA TRP A 253 12.08 15.89 -3.84
C TRP A 253 12.22 15.33 -2.42
N GLU A 254 11.47 15.86 -1.45
CA GLU A 254 11.44 15.34 -0.06
C GLU A 254 10.97 13.88 -0.02
N ASP A 255 9.89 13.55 -0.73
CA ASP A 255 9.36 12.18 -0.86
C ASP A 255 10.41 11.23 -1.47
N CYS A 256 11.15 11.68 -2.50
CA CYS A 256 12.25 10.90 -3.07
C CYS A 256 13.40 10.66 -2.08
N GLN A 257 13.76 11.64 -1.24
CA GLN A 257 14.79 11.45 -0.22
C GLN A 257 14.33 10.47 0.86
N ALA A 258 13.07 10.54 1.29
CA ALA A 258 12.49 9.61 2.24
C ALA A 258 12.50 8.18 1.69
N ALA A 259 12.02 7.98 0.45
CA ALA A 259 12.01 6.68 -0.22
C ALA A 259 13.43 6.11 -0.41
N LYS A 260 14.41 6.97 -0.71
CA LYS A 260 15.82 6.56 -0.80
C LYS A 260 16.34 6.04 0.54
N THR A 261 16.04 6.75 1.63
CA THR A 261 16.46 6.37 2.98
C THR A 261 15.84 5.03 3.40
N GLU A 262 14.55 4.83 3.15
CA GLU A 262 13.85 3.57 3.41
C GLU A 262 14.45 2.41 2.60
N ARG A 263 14.70 2.62 1.31
CA ARG A 263 15.35 1.64 0.43
C ARG A 263 16.73 1.25 0.97
N ASP A 264 17.53 2.21 1.39
CA ASP A 264 18.88 1.97 1.89
C ASP A 264 18.84 1.18 3.23
N ALA A 265 17.87 1.46 4.10
CA ALA A 265 17.63 0.68 5.32
C ALA A 265 17.21 -0.78 5.02
N LEU A 266 16.27 -0.99 4.08
CA LEU A 266 15.86 -2.33 3.65
C LEU A 266 17.02 -3.11 3.00
N GLN A 267 17.89 -2.44 2.27
CA GLN A 267 19.10 -3.06 1.70
C GLN A 267 20.08 -3.50 2.80
N ALA A 268 20.26 -2.69 3.85
CA ALA A 268 21.10 -3.05 4.99
C ALA A 268 20.54 -4.26 5.74
N GLU A 269 19.25 -4.27 6.06
CA GLU A 269 18.58 -5.41 6.72
C GLU A 269 18.71 -6.69 5.87
N ARG A 270 18.49 -6.57 4.56
CA ARG A 270 18.65 -7.68 3.61
C ARG A 270 20.08 -8.21 3.56
N ALA A 271 21.09 -7.35 3.73
CA ALA A 271 22.49 -7.75 3.77
C ALA A 271 22.86 -8.53 5.05
N ASP A 272 22.15 -8.31 6.15
CA ASP A 272 22.36 -9.01 7.43
C ASP A 272 21.58 -10.31 7.57
N LEU A 273 20.51 -10.51 6.79
CA LEU A 273 19.72 -11.76 6.76
C LEU A 273 20.56 -13.05 6.62
N PRO A 274 21.58 -13.14 5.74
CA PRO A 274 22.42 -14.33 5.64
C PRO A 274 23.19 -14.64 6.93
N LYS A 275 23.69 -13.61 7.63
CA LYS A 275 24.41 -13.77 8.90
C LYS A 275 23.48 -14.27 9.99
N LEU A 276 22.28 -13.68 10.09
CA LEU A 276 21.24 -14.12 11.03
C LEU A 276 20.83 -15.57 10.77
N ARG A 277 20.60 -15.95 9.50
CA ARG A 277 20.31 -17.34 9.12
C ARG A 277 21.44 -18.31 9.49
N SER A 278 22.69 -17.91 9.25
CA SER A 278 23.86 -18.72 9.62
C SER A 278 23.98 -18.90 11.13
N LYS A 279 23.75 -17.82 11.90
CA LYS A 279 23.76 -17.86 13.36
C LYS A 279 22.66 -18.78 13.89
N ALA A 280 21.41 -18.58 13.46
CA ALA A 280 20.27 -19.42 13.86
C ALA A 280 20.49 -20.91 13.52
N LYS A 281 21.08 -21.22 12.36
CA LYS A 281 21.47 -22.59 12.00
C LYS A 281 22.49 -23.16 12.99
N THR A 282 23.52 -22.38 13.32
CA THR A 282 24.60 -22.81 14.23
C THR A 282 24.08 -23.02 15.64
N ASP A 283 23.28 -22.09 16.15
CA ASP A 283 22.65 -22.15 17.47
C ASP A 283 21.74 -23.40 17.56
N GLY A 284 20.91 -23.65 16.54
CA GLY A 284 20.07 -24.86 16.48
C GLY A 284 20.87 -26.18 16.43
N TYR A 285 22.01 -26.22 15.74
CA TYR A 285 22.91 -27.39 15.81
C TYR A 285 23.52 -27.58 17.19
N ALA A 286 23.88 -26.50 17.88
CA ALA A 286 24.45 -26.56 19.23
C ALA A 286 23.43 -27.06 20.24
N GLU A 287 22.20 -26.51 20.21
CA GLU A 287 21.08 -26.95 21.06
C GLU A 287 20.73 -28.41 20.80
N GLY A 288 20.63 -28.83 19.53
CA GLY A 288 20.34 -30.21 19.17
C GLY A 288 21.43 -31.19 19.63
N ARG A 289 22.71 -30.78 19.58
CA ARG A 289 23.83 -31.59 20.09
C ARG A 289 23.77 -31.74 21.61
N GLU A 290 23.51 -30.66 22.35
CA GLU A 290 23.41 -30.70 23.80
C GLU A 290 22.26 -31.60 24.27
N LEU A 291 21.11 -31.55 23.58
CA LEU A 291 19.99 -32.44 23.86
C LEU A 291 20.37 -33.91 23.61
N ALA A 292 21.00 -34.22 22.48
CA ALA A 292 21.44 -35.58 22.16
C ALA A 292 22.46 -36.12 23.19
N GLU A 293 23.39 -35.28 23.66
CA GLU A 293 24.34 -35.65 24.71
C GLU A 293 23.64 -36.00 26.03
N ARG A 294 22.64 -35.19 26.44
CA ARG A 294 21.83 -35.46 27.64
C ARG A 294 21.04 -36.76 27.52
N ASP A 295 20.36 -36.98 26.39
CA ASP A 295 19.58 -38.19 26.15
C ASP A 295 20.47 -39.43 26.15
N THR A 296 21.65 -39.34 25.54
CA THR A 296 22.63 -40.43 25.53
C THR A 296 23.17 -40.72 26.93
N ALA A 297 23.43 -39.68 27.73
CA ALA A 297 23.87 -39.84 29.12
C ALA A 297 22.77 -40.47 29.99
N GLN A 298 21.51 -40.06 29.83
CA GLN A 298 20.37 -40.66 30.51
C GLN A 298 20.17 -42.12 30.11
N ALA A 299 20.25 -42.44 28.81
CA ALA A 299 20.16 -43.81 28.32
C ALA A 299 21.28 -44.70 28.87
N ARG A 300 22.52 -44.18 28.98
CA ARG A 300 23.63 -44.90 29.62
C ARG A 300 23.38 -45.15 31.10
N HIS A 301 22.90 -44.15 31.83
CA HIS A 301 22.58 -44.30 33.25
C HIS A 301 21.45 -45.33 33.46
N ALA A 302 20.42 -45.29 32.62
CA ALA A 302 19.32 -46.26 32.66
C ALA A 302 19.80 -47.68 32.34
N ALA A 303 20.69 -47.84 31.35
CA ALA A 303 21.29 -49.13 31.01
C ALA A 303 22.18 -49.67 32.14
N GLU A 304 22.98 -48.81 32.78
CA GLU A 304 23.83 -49.18 33.92
C GLU A 304 22.95 -49.64 35.10
N GLN A 305 21.89 -48.90 35.41
CA GLN A 305 20.94 -49.28 36.46
C GLN A 305 20.28 -50.62 36.16
N THR A 306 19.81 -50.82 34.93
CA THR A 306 19.22 -52.10 34.50
C THR A 306 20.22 -53.25 34.64
N ARG A 307 21.51 -53.01 34.36
CA ARG A 307 22.57 -54.01 34.55
C ARG A 307 22.75 -54.35 36.04
N MET A 308 22.80 -53.33 36.90
CA MET A 308 22.91 -53.52 38.35
C MET A 308 21.72 -54.30 38.91
N ASP A 309 20.49 -53.91 38.53
CA ASP A 309 19.26 -54.59 38.96
C ASP A 309 19.26 -56.06 38.48
N ALA A 310 19.73 -56.34 37.26
CA ALA A 310 19.86 -57.69 36.74
C ALA A 310 20.93 -58.51 37.47
N GLU A 311 22.04 -57.90 37.88
CA GLU A 311 23.07 -58.55 38.69
C GLU A 311 22.56 -58.89 40.09
N GLU A 312 21.81 -57.99 40.72
CA GLU A 312 21.16 -58.22 42.00
C GLU A 312 20.11 -59.33 41.91
N ALA A 313 19.26 -59.32 40.88
CA ALA A 313 18.30 -60.39 40.64
C ALA A 313 18.98 -61.75 40.43
N ARG A 314 20.11 -61.80 39.70
CA ARG A 314 20.93 -63.01 39.55
C ARG A 314 21.54 -63.46 40.87
N ALA A 315 22.00 -62.54 41.71
CA ALA A 315 22.52 -62.86 43.04
C ALA A 315 21.42 -63.45 43.95
N ALA A 316 20.23 -62.85 43.94
CA ALA A 316 19.06 -63.35 44.67
C ALA A 316 18.61 -64.74 44.17
N ALA A 317 18.64 -64.97 42.85
CA ALA A 317 18.34 -66.28 42.27
C ALA A 317 19.34 -67.35 42.74
N ARG A 318 20.65 -67.04 42.72
CA ARG A 318 21.69 -67.94 43.26
C ARG A 318 21.50 -68.24 44.75
N ALA A 319 21.13 -67.23 45.55
CA ALA A 319 20.86 -67.42 46.98
C ALA A 319 19.64 -68.34 47.21
N ARG A 320 18.58 -68.19 46.41
CA ARG A 320 17.42 -69.09 46.44
C ARG A 320 17.79 -70.52 46.06
N GLU A 321 18.62 -70.70 45.03
CA GLU A 321 19.10 -72.02 44.61
C GLU A 321 19.88 -72.71 45.72
N VAL A 322 20.81 -72.02 46.39
CA VAL A 322 21.54 -72.53 47.56
C VAL A 322 20.57 -72.94 48.68
N HIS A 323 19.55 -72.13 48.96
CA HIS A 323 18.55 -72.45 49.97
C HIS A 323 17.74 -73.70 49.61
N LEU A 324 17.30 -73.82 48.35
CA LEU A 324 16.57 -75.00 47.87
C LEU A 324 17.41 -76.27 47.98
N HIS A 325 18.71 -76.21 47.67
CA HIS A 325 19.63 -77.33 47.87
C HIS A 325 19.75 -77.73 49.34
N ALA A 326 19.91 -76.77 50.26
CA ALA A 326 19.96 -77.05 51.69
C ALA A 326 18.67 -77.72 52.20
N LEU A 327 17.51 -77.27 51.70
CA LEU A 327 16.20 -77.82 52.05
C LEU A 327 16.02 -79.25 51.51
N HIS A 328 16.51 -79.52 50.30
CA HIS A 328 16.56 -80.88 49.75
C HIS A 328 17.44 -81.81 50.60
N ASP A 329 18.64 -81.36 50.99
CA ASP A 329 19.54 -82.13 51.85
C ASP A 329 18.92 -82.43 53.22
N GLU A 330 18.13 -81.51 53.76
CA GLU A 330 17.38 -81.67 55.02
C GLU A 330 16.24 -82.70 54.88
N ILE A 331 15.45 -82.63 53.80
CA ILE A 331 14.43 -83.64 53.47
C ILE A 331 15.06 -85.04 53.35
N GLU A 332 16.20 -85.16 52.66
CA GLU A 332 16.95 -86.40 52.53
C GLU A 332 17.48 -86.91 53.89
N ARG A 333 17.84 -86.02 54.82
CA ARG A 333 18.20 -86.39 56.19
C ARG A 333 16.99 -86.91 56.97
N GLU A 334 15.85 -86.22 56.92
CA GLU A 334 14.60 -86.67 57.57
C GLU A 334 14.13 -88.03 57.05
N LEU A 335 14.23 -88.26 55.73
CA LEU A 335 13.92 -89.56 55.12
C LEU A 335 14.85 -90.68 55.62
N ARG A 336 16.13 -90.38 55.87
CA ARG A 336 17.08 -91.36 56.46
C ARG A 336 16.77 -91.66 57.93
N GLU A 337 16.33 -90.68 58.70
CA GLU A 337 15.97 -90.84 60.11
C GLU A 337 14.64 -91.59 60.32
N ALA A 338 13.68 -91.45 59.38
CA ALA A 338 12.39 -92.12 59.44
C ALA A 338 12.45 -93.66 59.24
N GLY A 339 13.58 -94.22 58.79
CA GLY A 339 13.73 -95.64 58.52
C GLY A 339 12.96 -96.13 57.28
N PRO A 340 13.21 -97.35 56.79
CA PRO A 340 12.57 -97.84 55.56
C PRO A 340 11.04 -97.94 55.74
N PRO A 341 10.25 -97.56 54.72
CA PRO A 341 8.82 -97.80 54.75
C PRO A 341 8.53 -99.30 54.91
N PRO A 342 7.43 -99.70 55.57
CA PRO A 342 7.06 -101.11 55.68
C PRO A 342 6.96 -101.75 54.28
N SER A 343 7.48 -102.97 54.14
CA SER A 343 7.41 -103.73 52.89
C SER A 343 5.95 -103.95 52.51
N HIS A 344 5.47 -103.28 51.45
CA HIS A 344 4.20 -103.60 50.85
C HIS A 344 4.31 -104.97 50.12
N PRO A 345 3.28 -105.84 50.21
CA PRO A 345 3.30 -107.15 49.55
C PRO A 345 3.51 -107.00 48.05
N SER A 346 4.29 -107.89 47.43
CA SER A 346 4.55 -107.80 45.99
C SER A 346 3.26 -108.05 45.21
N TYR A 347 3.19 -107.53 43.98
CA TYR A 347 2.04 -107.73 43.09
C TYR A 347 1.64 -109.21 42.94
N GLU A 348 2.61 -110.14 42.98
CA GLU A 348 2.35 -111.58 42.94
C GLU A 348 1.69 -112.11 44.22
N ASP A 349 1.99 -111.54 45.39
CA ASP A 349 1.39 -111.94 46.68
C ASP A 349 -0.08 -111.49 46.77
N VAL A 350 -0.37 -110.26 46.34
CA VAL A 350 -1.75 -109.73 46.26
C VAL A 350 -2.58 -110.48 45.19
N ARG A 351 -1.94 -110.84 44.07
CA ARG A 351 -2.57 -111.60 42.98
C ARG A 351 -2.93 -113.03 43.40
N LYS A 352 -2.08 -113.70 44.20
CA LYS A 352 -2.32 -115.07 44.68
C LYS A 352 -3.51 -115.15 45.63
N ASP A 353 -3.61 -114.20 46.56
CA ASP A 353 -4.71 -114.14 47.53
C ASP A 353 -6.05 -113.77 46.87
N LEU A 354 -6.04 -112.86 45.89
CA LEU A 354 -7.25 -112.47 45.16
C LEU A 354 -7.81 -113.62 44.30
N LEU A 355 -6.94 -114.38 43.63
CA LEU A 355 -7.34 -115.55 42.82
C LEU A 355 -7.81 -116.73 43.70
N ALA A 356 -7.20 -116.93 44.87
CA ALA A 356 -7.65 -117.94 45.84
C ALA A 356 -9.03 -117.58 46.44
N ALA A 357 -9.29 -116.30 46.71
CA ALA A 357 -10.57 -115.82 47.21
C ALA A 357 -11.71 -115.96 46.18
N GLN A 358 -11.46 -115.69 44.90
CA GLN A 358 -12.45 -115.85 43.82
C GLN A 358 -12.85 -117.32 43.59
N SER A 359 -11.91 -118.26 43.72
CA SER A 359 -12.16 -119.71 43.60
C SER A 359 -13.08 -120.27 44.70
N ALA A 360 -12.91 -119.76 45.93
CA ALA A 360 -13.71 -120.19 47.09
C ALA A 360 -15.17 -119.72 47.00
N VAL A 361 -15.41 -118.51 46.50
CA VAL A 361 -16.77 -117.95 46.33
C VAL A 361 -17.57 -118.73 45.28
N MET A 362 -16.96 -119.06 44.14
CA MET A 362 -17.61 -119.81 43.07
C MET A 362 -17.98 -121.25 43.52
N THR A 363 -17.08 -121.91 44.26
CA THR A 363 -17.32 -123.27 44.78
C THR A 363 -18.47 -123.30 45.80
N ARG A 364 -18.61 -122.23 46.60
CA ARG A 364 -19.70 -122.09 47.59
C ARG A 364 -21.06 -121.88 46.92
N PHE A 365 -21.11 -121.09 45.84
CA PHE A 365 -22.32 -120.89 45.03
C PHE A 365 -22.81 -122.21 44.41
N LEU A 366 -21.92 -122.95 43.72
CA LEU A 366 -22.30 -124.20 43.03
C LEU A 366 -22.81 -125.29 43.98
N LYS A 367 -22.28 -125.36 45.21
CA LYS A 367 -22.75 -126.30 46.26
C LYS A 367 -24.02 -125.82 46.98
N GLY A 368 -24.32 -124.52 46.94
CA GLY A 368 -25.47 -123.93 47.63
C GLY A 368 -26.77 -123.96 46.82
N THR A 369 -26.70 -123.92 45.49
CA THR A 369 -27.87 -123.90 44.62
C THR A 369 -28.45 -125.31 44.42
N LYS A 370 -29.49 -125.64 45.18
CA LYS A 370 -30.24 -126.91 45.10
C LYS A 370 -31.40 -126.82 44.13
N PHE A 371 -31.54 -127.81 43.26
CA PHE A 371 -32.71 -127.99 42.40
C PHE A 371 -33.87 -128.64 43.17
N LYS A 372 -35.08 -128.59 42.61
CA LYS A 372 -36.31 -129.15 43.21
C LYS A 372 -36.22 -130.64 43.55
N ASP A 373 -35.30 -131.37 42.92
CA ASP A 373 -35.02 -132.81 43.15
C ASP A 373 -33.99 -133.06 44.29
N GLY A 374 -33.51 -132.01 44.95
CA GLY A 374 -32.55 -132.08 46.06
C GLY A 374 -31.08 -132.10 45.64
N THR A 375 -30.76 -132.24 44.34
CA THR A 375 -29.38 -132.21 43.83
C THR A 375 -28.85 -130.79 43.66
N THR A 376 -27.55 -130.59 43.86
CA THR A 376 -26.89 -129.29 43.68
C THR A 376 -26.38 -129.09 42.25
N LEU A 377 -26.16 -127.84 41.85
CA LEU A 377 -25.46 -127.50 40.60
C LEU A 377 -24.06 -128.16 40.53
N PHE A 378 -23.38 -128.26 41.66
CA PHE A 378 -22.14 -129.00 41.81
C PHE A 378 -22.31 -130.50 41.50
N ASP A 379 -23.36 -131.15 42.02
CA ASP A 379 -23.61 -132.58 41.77
C ASP A 379 -23.85 -132.86 40.28
N ARG A 380 -24.61 -131.99 39.59
CA ARG A 380 -24.85 -132.14 38.14
C ARG A 380 -23.58 -131.92 37.32
N PHE A 381 -22.77 -130.94 37.68
CA PHE A 381 -21.47 -130.72 37.04
C PHE A 381 -20.54 -131.93 37.23
N GLU A 382 -20.50 -132.49 38.44
CA GLU A 382 -19.68 -133.66 38.74
C GLU A 382 -20.17 -134.91 37.98
N GLN A 383 -21.48 -135.09 37.84
CA GLN A 383 -22.07 -136.15 37.01
C GLN A 383 -21.72 -135.98 35.52
N HIS A 384 -21.82 -134.76 34.99
CA HIS A 384 -21.43 -134.46 33.61
C HIS A 384 -19.95 -134.74 33.36
N ALA A 385 -19.07 -134.27 34.27
CA ALA A 385 -17.63 -134.52 34.18
C ALA A 385 -17.30 -136.02 34.26
N LYS A 386 -17.95 -136.79 35.15
CA LYS A 386 -17.80 -138.25 35.22
C LYS A 386 -18.26 -138.94 33.94
N SER A 387 -19.33 -138.45 33.30
CA SER A 387 -19.81 -138.94 32.00
C SER A 387 -18.78 -138.72 30.89
N GLU A 388 -18.23 -137.50 30.78
CA GLU A 388 -17.18 -137.17 29.80
C GLU A 388 -15.90 -137.97 30.06
N PHE A 389 -15.52 -138.16 31.32
CA PHE A 389 -14.39 -139.02 31.67
C PHE A 389 -14.63 -140.48 31.25
N LYS A 390 -15.86 -140.99 31.37
CA LYS A 390 -16.20 -142.34 30.92
C LYS A 390 -16.09 -142.48 29.39
N LYS A 391 -16.42 -141.42 28.63
CA LYS A 391 -16.18 -141.35 27.18
C LYS A 391 -14.69 -141.31 26.85
N HIS A 392 -13.92 -140.51 27.60
CA HIS A 392 -12.47 -140.47 27.48
C HIS A 392 -11.86 -141.86 27.72
N GLN A 393 -12.21 -142.52 28.83
CA GLN A 393 -11.79 -143.88 29.16
C GLN A 393 -12.05 -144.83 27.99
N ARG A 394 -13.27 -144.89 27.47
CA ARG A 394 -13.61 -145.75 26.32
C ARG A 394 -12.73 -145.51 25.10
N ARG A 395 -12.37 -144.26 24.80
CA ARG A 395 -11.50 -143.90 23.67
C ARG A 395 -10.04 -144.26 23.87
N THR A 396 -9.60 -144.36 25.13
CA THR A 396 -8.19 -144.61 25.50
C THR A 396 -7.97 -146.02 26.07
N THR A 397 -8.99 -146.87 26.05
CA THR A 397 -8.87 -148.31 26.34
C THR A 397 -8.22 -149.02 25.15
N ASP A 398 -7.22 -149.87 25.41
CA ASP A 398 -6.51 -150.63 24.39
C ASP A 398 -7.31 -151.85 23.87
N GLY A 399 -6.80 -152.49 22.82
CA GLY A 399 -7.42 -153.68 22.19
C GLY A 399 -7.51 -154.93 23.06
N LEU A 400 -6.96 -154.91 24.28
CA LEU A 400 -7.08 -155.96 25.29
C LEU A 400 -8.03 -155.56 26.45
N GLY A 401 -8.66 -154.38 26.39
CA GLY A 401 -9.67 -153.93 27.35
C GLY A 401 -9.14 -153.17 28.58
N THR A 402 -7.86 -152.78 28.62
CA THR A 402 -7.26 -152.13 29.80
C THR A 402 -7.11 -150.61 29.62
N TYR A 403 -7.61 -149.80 30.56
CA TYR A 403 -7.40 -148.34 30.58
C TYR A 403 -6.17 -147.98 31.42
N ARG A 404 -5.20 -147.28 30.84
CA ARG A 404 -3.97 -146.80 31.52
C ARG A 404 -3.86 -145.27 31.65
N GLY A 405 -4.96 -144.55 31.42
CA GLY A 405 -4.96 -143.08 31.50
C GLY A 405 -5.05 -142.53 32.95
N PRO A 406 -5.04 -141.19 33.12
CA PRO A 406 -5.11 -140.54 34.44
C PRO A 406 -6.42 -140.85 35.18
N SER A 407 -6.39 -140.71 36.51
CA SER A 407 -7.59 -140.78 37.35
C SER A 407 -8.56 -139.64 37.00
N PHE A 408 -9.83 -139.77 37.37
CA PHE A 408 -10.85 -138.75 37.13
C PHE A 408 -10.42 -137.36 37.63
N GLU A 409 -9.88 -137.27 38.84
CA GLU A 409 -9.43 -135.99 39.42
C GLU A 409 -8.27 -135.37 38.62
N LYS A 410 -7.26 -136.17 38.24
CA LYS A 410 -6.14 -135.68 37.41
C LYS A 410 -6.57 -135.30 36.00
N TRP A 411 -7.57 -135.98 35.44
CA TRP A 411 -8.13 -135.65 34.12
C TRP A 411 -8.94 -134.34 34.17
N LYS A 412 -9.78 -134.19 35.19
CA LYS A 412 -10.59 -133.00 35.44
C LYS A 412 -9.72 -131.75 35.61
N GLU A 413 -8.67 -131.82 36.42
CA GLU A 413 -7.71 -130.72 36.61
C GLU A 413 -7.02 -130.32 35.30
N ARG A 414 -6.55 -131.28 34.51
CA ARG A 414 -5.86 -130.98 33.24
C ARG A 414 -6.76 -130.31 32.22
N THR A 415 -8.03 -130.72 32.15
CA THR A 415 -9.00 -130.17 31.19
C THR A 415 -9.41 -128.74 31.58
N VAL A 416 -9.61 -128.50 32.87
CA VAL A 416 -9.88 -127.16 33.41
C VAL A 416 -8.67 -126.23 33.23
N ALA A 417 -7.45 -126.72 33.48
CA ALA A 417 -6.22 -125.95 33.28
C ALA A 417 -5.97 -125.58 31.81
N ALA A 418 -6.36 -126.43 30.86
CA ALA A 418 -6.28 -126.12 29.43
C ALA A 418 -7.26 -125.00 29.02
N GLN A 419 -8.49 -125.00 29.56
CA GLN A 419 -9.45 -123.92 29.34
C GLN A 419 -9.01 -122.59 29.96
N SER A 420 -8.37 -122.62 31.13
CA SER A 420 -7.85 -121.41 31.78
C SER A 420 -6.66 -120.76 31.04
N ARG A 421 -5.89 -121.53 30.25
CA ARG A 421 -4.83 -120.97 29.39
C ARG A 421 -5.41 -120.22 28.18
N LEU A 422 -6.44 -120.78 27.54
CA LEU A 422 -7.14 -120.16 26.40
C LEU A 422 -7.76 -118.80 26.76
N ILE A 423 -8.31 -118.67 27.98
CA ILE A 423 -8.88 -117.39 28.46
C ILE A 423 -7.78 -116.36 28.74
N ARG A 424 -6.58 -116.80 29.14
CA ARG A 424 -5.46 -115.91 29.46
C ARG A 424 -4.82 -115.32 28.21
N ASP A 425 -4.69 -116.10 27.15
CA ASP A 425 -4.09 -115.63 25.90
C ASP A 425 -4.98 -114.59 25.20
N LEU A 426 -6.32 -114.73 25.29
CA LEU A 426 -7.30 -113.77 24.75
C LEU A 426 -7.27 -112.37 25.40
N ALA A 427 -6.79 -112.25 26.64
CA ALA A 427 -6.79 -110.99 27.37
C ALA A 427 -5.61 -110.07 27.01
N THR A 428 -4.58 -110.61 26.34
CA THR A 428 -3.34 -109.89 26.01
C THR A 428 -3.40 -109.09 24.70
N GLU A 429 -4.44 -109.27 23.88
CA GLU A 429 -4.64 -108.55 22.61
C GLU A 429 -5.36 -107.18 22.76
N ILE A 430 -5.79 -106.80 23.96
CA ILE A 430 -6.61 -105.58 24.19
C ILE A 430 -5.76 -104.32 24.49
N SER A 431 -4.42 -104.41 24.50
CA SER A 431 -3.52 -103.32 24.90
C SER A 431 -2.77 -102.66 23.73
N THR A 432 -3.45 -102.36 22.62
CA THR A 432 -2.94 -101.48 21.55
C THR A 432 -4.05 -100.58 21.01
N GLU A 433 -4.14 -99.34 21.51
CA GLU A 433 -4.74 -98.19 20.81
C GLU A 433 -4.04 -96.90 21.30
N GLU A 434 -3.83 -95.98 20.36
CA GLU A 434 -2.82 -94.92 20.25
C GLU A 434 -3.00 -93.67 21.15
N PRO A 435 -1.99 -92.76 21.19
CA PRO A 435 -2.16 -91.39 21.67
C PRO A 435 -2.73 -90.48 20.57
N GLU A 436 -3.91 -89.91 20.77
CA GLU A 436 -4.42 -88.73 20.04
C GLU A 436 -4.78 -87.64 21.06
N GLN A 437 -4.15 -86.45 20.95
CA GLN A 437 -4.74 -85.19 20.44
C GLN A 437 -5.89 -84.67 21.35
N ASP A 438 -6.08 -83.40 21.65
CA ASP A 438 -5.78 -82.16 20.96
C ASP A 438 -6.08 -81.00 21.93
N ALA A 439 -5.68 -79.81 21.50
CA ALA A 439 -6.39 -78.55 21.68
C ALA A 439 -6.34 -77.85 23.05
N GLY A 440 -5.57 -76.77 23.06
CA GLY A 440 -6.27 -75.49 22.90
C GLY A 440 -6.05 -74.46 24.00
N HIS A 441 -5.62 -73.28 23.54
CA HIS A 441 -5.98 -71.95 24.05
C HIS A 441 -5.43 -71.57 25.43
N GLN A 442 -5.09 -70.32 25.75
CA GLN A 442 -4.98 -69.04 25.08
C GLN A 442 -4.41 -68.08 26.17
N PHE A 443 -3.96 -66.90 25.73
CA PHE A 443 -3.81 -65.65 26.51
C PHE A 443 -2.64 -65.47 27.48
N GLY A 444 -1.80 -64.49 27.11
CA GLY A 444 -1.22 -63.47 27.98
C GLY A 444 -0.63 -62.40 27.05
N GLY A 445 -0.82 -61.10 27.20
CA GLY A 445 -1.31 -60.26 28.29
C GLY A 445 -0.62 -58.90 28.07
N GLN A 446 -1.41 -57.83 27.98
CA GLN A 446 -0.97 -56.48 27.61
C GLN A 446 -0.06 -55.82 28.65
N ALA A 447 0.81 -54.92 28.18
CA ALA A 447 1.19 -53.67 28.83
C ALA A 447 1.39 -52.61 27.75
#